data_AF-A0AA36JBM8-F1
#
_entry.id   AF-A0AA36JBM8-F1
#
_cell.length_a   1.000
_cell.length_b   1.000
_cell.length_c   1.000
_cell.angle_alpha   90.00
_cell.angle_beta   90.00
_cell.angle_gamma   90.00
#
_symmetry.space_group_name_H-M   'P 1'
#
loop_
_entity.id
_entity.type
_entity.pdbx_description
1 polymer ?
#
loop_
_entity_poly.entity_id
_entity_poly.type
_entity_poly.pdbx_seq_one_letter_code
_entity_poly.pdbx_strand_id
1 'polypeptide(L)'
;METQFSMRRLSRSGRTLGALAVVFALVQSMNFISSAGKRTAQTARRATATATTGTKHLYDPSARDEFYGQPLDVAKYLVDLHDAKAPFDFCGGMMFQLVLSEKLRAHLASVAEGAAEPPVVFDSFKPRMFMTPGYSQDADADNVRVFHGREIRQVPHASGGMGFVLQLSMAEGDPEGWTPEEIKEYDGWGHDSGRTWRTADRWAQEGVQGVKAKFGDRAFGLHHRFYLHFDFLNRMWLSAEDGCEGHPASF
;
A
#
# COMPACT_ATOMS: atom_id res chain seq x y z
N MET A 1 4.38 51.33 -19.26
CA MET A 1 3.60 52.57 -19.47
C MET A 1 2.20 52.29 -18.96
N GLU A 2 2.01 52.45 -17.65
CA GLU A 2 1.49 53.68 -17.04
C GLU A 2 0.02 53.91 -17.36
N THR A 3 -0.84 53.70 -16.35
CA THR A 3 -1.87 54.70 -16.01
C THR A 3 -2.37 54.42 -14.59
N GLN A 4 -1.82 55.18 -13.65
CA GLN A 4 -2.43 55.41 -12.34
C GLN A 4 -3.68 56.27 -12.53
N PHE A 5 -4.77 55.95 -11.84
CA PHE A 5 -5.84 56.93 -11.58
C PHE A 5 -5.99 57.13 -10.08
N SER A 6 -5.71 58.37 -9.69
CA SER A 6 -5.84 58.94 -8.36
C SER A 6 -7.17 59.69 -8.29
N MET A 7 -7.91 59.57 -7.19
CA MET A 7 -8.74 60.68 -6.74
C MET A 7 -8.95 60.68 -5.22
N ARG A 8 -8.89 61.90 -4.68
CA ARG A 8 -8.72 62.27 -3.29
C ARG A 8 -10.05 62.29 -2.51
N ARG A 9 -9.96 61.78 -1.28
CA ARG A 9 -10.49 62.30 0.01
C ARG A 9 -11.18 63.68 0.03
N LEU A 10 -12.31 63.78 0.77
CA LEU A 10 -12.59 64.58 1.99
C LEU A 10 -14.11 64.88 2.11
N SER A 11 -14.80 64.37 3.14
CA SER A 11 -15.14 65.03 4.44
C SER A 11 -16.42 65.87 4.42
N ARG A 12 -17.40 65.58 5.30
CA ARG A 12 -17.64 66.20 6.64
C ARG A 12 -19.13 66.16 7.04
N SER A 13 -19.36 66.00 8.36
CA SER A 13 -20.48 66.58 9.15
C SER A 13 -21.89 66.00 8.96
N GLY A 14 -22.73 65.68 9.96
CA GLY A 14 -22.67 65.82 11.42
C GLY A 14 -24.10 66.05 11.99
N ARG A 15 -24.48 65.26 13.03
CA ARG A 15 -25.57 65.46 14.04
C ARG A 15 -27.03 65.50 13.50
N THR A 16 -28.09 65.00 14.16
CA THR A 16 -28.55 65.08 15.57
C THR A 16 -29.65 64.04 15.89
N LEU A 17 -29.63 63.55 17.14
CA LEU A 17 -30.69 63.14 18.09
C LEU A 17 -32.17 63.01 17.67
N GLY A 18 -32.82 61.94 18.15
CA GLY A 18 -34.26 61.84 18.39
C GLY A 18 -34.70 60.44 18.85
N ALA A 19 -35.15 60.32 20.11
CA ALA A 19 -35.59 59.08 20.75
C ALA A 19 -37.08 58.78 20.51
N LEU A 20 -37.49 57.50 20.52
CA LEU A 20 -38.65 57.03 21.31
C LEU A 20 -38.72 55.49 21.35
N ALA A 21 -38.97 54.97 22.55
CA ALA A 21 -39.18 53.56 22.85
C ALA A 21 -40.61 53.12 22.55
N VAL A 22 -40.79 51.88 22.06
CA VAL A 22 -42.02 51.10 22.30
C VAL A 22 -41.62 49.67 22.65
N VAL A 23 -42.07 49.29 23.84
CA VAL A 23 -41.97 47.99 24.50
C VAL A 23 -42.87 46.98 23.79
N PHE A 24 -42.35 45.78 23.48
CA PHE A 24 -43.19 44.57 23.48
C PHE A 24 -42.36 43.36 23.94
N ALA A 25 -42.83 42.74 25.02
CA ALA A 25 -42.32 41.54 25.66
C ALA A 25 -42.85 40.26 24.98
N LEU A 26 -42.42 39.10 25.50
CA LEU A 26 -42.71 37.69 25.13
C LEU A 26 -41.79 37.14 24.01
N VAL A 27 -41.02 36.05 24.14
CA VAL A 27 -40.98 34.93 25.10
C VAL A 27 -39.53 34.45 25.20
N GLN A 28 -38.99 34.30 26.42
CA GLN A 28 -37.81 33.49 26.66
C GLN A 28 -38.22 32.02 26.74
N SER A 29 -37.65 31.19 25.87
CA SER A 29 -37.58 29.75 26.10
C SER A 29 -36.26 29.22 25.55
N MET A 30 -35.62 28.38 26.36
CA MET A 30 -34.49 27.49 26.04
C MET A 30 -33.08 28.07 26.25
N ASN A 31 -32.72 28.28 27.52
CA ASN A 31 -31.38 27.96 28.01
C ASN A 31 -31.44 26.60 28.71
N PHE A 32 -31.04 25.52 28.03
CA PHE A 32 -30.59 24.31 28.72
C PHE A 32 -29.59 23.56 27.83
N ILE A 33 -28.43 23.24 28.44
CA ILE A 33 -27.39 22.29 28.00
C ILE A 33 -26.46 22.76 26.86
N SER A 34 -25.40 23.49 27.20
CA SER A 34 -24.19 23.55 26.37
C SER A 34 -22.92 23.55 27.22
N SER A 35 -22.57 22.38 27.76
CA SER A 35 -21.22 22.16 28.32
C SER A 35 -20.69 20.71 28.19
N ALA A 36 -21.49 19.75 27.72
CA ALA A 36 -21.05 18.36 27.52
C ALA A 36 -20.36 18.10 26.15
N GLY A 37 -20.55 18.97 25.15
CA GLY A 37 -20.12 18.70 23.77
C GLY A 37 -18.66 19.03 23.43
N LYS A 38 -17.89 19.67 24.32
CA LYS A 38 -16.50 20.09 24.03
C LYS A 38 -15.44 19.04 24.38
N ARG A 39 -15.73 18.06 25.26
CA ARG A 39 -14.76 17.01 25.63
C ARG A 39 -14.74 15.82 24.66
N THR A 40 -15.84 15.53 23.98
CA THR A 40 -15.94 14.42 23.01
C THR A 40 -15.24 14.72 21.69
N ALA A 41 -15.28 15.97 21.21
CA ALA A 41 -14.61 16.36 19.96
C ALA A 41 -13.07 16.34 20.05
N GLN A 42 -12.51 16.62 21.23
CA GLN A 42 -11.05 16.61 21.45
C GLN A 42 -10.51 15.17 21.60
N THR A 43 -11.31 14.26 22.16
CA THR A 43 -10.96 12.84 22.31
C THR A 43 -11.05 12.11 20.96
N ALA A 44 -12.06 12.43 20.14
CA ALA A 44 -12.18 11.91 18.77
C ALA A 44 -11.03 12.37 17.86
N ARG A 45 -10.66 13.66 17.90
CA ARG A 45 -9.52 14.19 17.13
C ARG A 45 -8.17 13.59 17.54
N ARG A 46 -7.99 13.22 18.81
CA ARG A 46 -6.78 12.56 19.29
C ARG A 46 -6.73 11.09 18.85
N ALA A 47 -7.86 10.38 18.85
CA ALA A 47 -7.95 9.01 18.34
C ALA A 47 -7.66 8.91 16.83
N THR A 48 -8.14 9.87 16.03
CA THR A 48 -7.87 9.90 14.58
C THR A 48 -6.42 10.27 14.26
N ALA A 49 -5.80 11.17 15.03
CA ALA A 49 -4.39 11.52 14.85
C ALA A 49 -3.44 10.37 15.23
N THR A 50 -3.83 9.51 16.18
CA THR A 50 -3.03 8.36 16.63
C THR A 50 -3.05 7.21 15.60
N ALA A 51 -4.16 7.05 14.88
CA ALA A 51 -4.28 6.02 13.83
C ALA A 51 -3.40 6.31 12.60
N THR A 52 -3.20 7.58 12.25
CA THR A 52 -2.31 7.97 11.12
C THR A 52 -0.82 7.88 11.48
N THR A 53 -0.47 7.91 12.77
CA THR A 53 0.93 7.74 13.21
C THR A 53 1.37 6.27 13.21
N GLY A 54 0.43 5.35 13.43
CA GLY A 54 0.71 3.93 13.63
C GLY A 54 1.28 3.18 12.42
N THR A 55 1.09 3.69 11.20
CA THR A 55 1.52 3.02 9.95
C THR A 55 2.43 3.89 9.09
N LYS A 56 2.88 5.06 9.58
CA LYS A 56 3.75 5.95 8.79
C LYS A 56 5.03 5.24 8.31
N HIS A 57 5.60 4.40 9.18
CA HIS A 57 6.80 3.60 8.89
C HIS A 57 6.59 2.58 7.75
N LEU A 58 5.36 2.37 7.28
CA LEU A 58 5.06 1.52 6.12
C LEU A 58 5.18 2.23 4.78
N TYR A 59 5.18 3.57 4.75
CA TYR A 59 5.09 4.35 3.51
C TYR A 59 6.15 5.44 3.39
N ASP A 60 6.69 5.93 4.51
CA ASP A 60 7.74 6.96 4.56
C ASP A 60 9.11 6.31 4.79
N PRO A 61 10.08 6.43 3.86
CA PRO A 61 11.39 5.79 3.98
C PRO A 61 12.14 6.13 5.28
N SER A 62 12.10 7.39 5.71
CA SER A 62 12.77 7.82 6.94
C SER A 62 12.15 7.18 8.18
N ALA A 63 10.82 7.15 8.28
CA ALA A 63 10.13 6.49 9.38
C ALA A 63 10.28 4.96 9.34
N ARG A 64 10.36 4.35 8.15
CA ARG A 64 10.67 2.92 7.98
C ARG A 64 12.02 2.60 8.60
N ASP A 65 13.05 3.34 8.21
CA ASP A 65 14.42 3.11 8.66
C ASP A 65 14.59 3.35 10.16
N GLU A 66 13.87 4.34 10.73
CA GLU A 66 13.84 4.56 12.18
C GLU A 66 13.17 3.39 12.93
N PHE A 67 12.11 2.82 12.36
CA PHE A 67 11.33 1.75 13.01
C PHE A 67 11.98 0.37 12.91
N TYR A 68 12.52 0.03 11.73
CA TYR A 68 13.08 -1.30 11.43
C TYR A 68 14.61 -1.36 11.52
N GLY A 69 15.28 -0.22 11.73
CA GLY A 69 16.72 -0.16 11.97
C GLY A 69 17.58 -0.07 10.70
N GLN A 70 18.90 -0.07 10.94
CA GLN A 70 19.96 -0.01 9.93
C GLN A 70 21.05 -1.03 10.29
N PRO A 71 21.26 -2.11 9.49
CA PRO A 71 20.54 -2.42 8.25
C PRO A 71 19.04 -2.70 8.48
N LEU A 72 18.24 -2.44 7.45
CA LEU A 72 16.78 -2.62 7.48
C LEU A 72 16.40 -4.09 7.77
N ASP A 73 15.53 -4.34 8.74
CA ASP A 73 14.88 -5.64 8.91
C ASP A 73 13.78 -5.85 7.85
N VAL A 74 14.21 -6.29 6.67
CA VAL A 74 13.34 -6.48 5.50
C VAL A 74 12.29 -7.55 5.75
N ALA A 75 12.65 -8.63 6.45
CA ALA A 75 11.73 -9.73 6.71
C ALA A 75 10.55 -9.27 7.57
N LYS A 76 10.84 -8.55 8.67
CA LYS A 76 9.80 -7.95 9.50
C LYS A 76 8.97 -6.93 8.72
N TYR A 77 9.63 -6.10 7.91
CA TYR A 77 8.93 -5.08 7.13
C TYR A 77 7.90 -5.68 6.15
N LEU A 78 8.23 -6.75 5.44
CA LEU A 78 7.31 -7.45 4.54
C LEU A 78 6.12 -8.08 5.29
N VAL A 79 6.37 -8.66 6.48
CA VAL A 79 5.31 -9.21 7.34
C VAL A 79 4.37 -8.09 7.80
N ASP A 80 4.91 -6.96 8.27
CA ASP A 80 4.10 -5.85 8.75
C ASP A 80 3.29 -5.20 7.62
N LEU A 81 3.85 -5.09 6.39
CA LEU A 81 3.10 -4.66 5.20
C LEU A 81 1.93 -5.61 4.89
N HIS A 82 2.15 -6.91 4.96
CA HIS A 82 1.12 -7.93 4.76
C HIS A 82 0.01 -7.85 5.81
N ASP A 83 0.39 -7.85 7.09
CA ASP A 83 -0.53 -7.84 8.23
C ASP A 83 -1.36 -6.54 8.26
N ALA A 84 -0.75 -5.41 7.85
CA ALA A 84 -1.43 -4.13 7.70
C ALA A 84 -2.28 -4.02 6.42
N LYS A 85 -2.25 -5.04 5.54
CA LYS A 85 -2.87 -5.01 4.19
C LYS A 85 -2.44 -3.78 3.38
N ALA A 86 -1.18 -3.40 3.51
CA ALA A 86 -0.63 -2.23 2.85
C ALA A 86 -0.65 -2.41 1.32
N PRO A 87 -1.17 -1.43 0.56
CA PRO A 87 -1.10 -1.49 -0.88
C PRO A 87 0.17 -0.85 -1.41
N PHE A 88 0.56 -1.34 -2.58
CA PHE A 88 1.64 -0.82 -3.41
C PHE A 88 1.00 -0.04 -4.55
N ASP A 89 1.54 1.16 -4.84
CA ASP A 89 1.28 1.84 -6.10
C ASP A 89 2.12 1.14 -7.18
N PHE A 90 1.54 0.12 -7.81
CA PHE A 90 2.20 -0.80 -8.72
C PHE A 90 1.84 -0.49 -10.17
N CYS A 91 2.80 -0.61 -11.09
CA CYS A 91 2.67 -0.24 -12.50
C CYS A 91 2.17 1.21 -12.73
N GLY A 92 2.45 2.15 -11.80
CA GLY A 92 2.19 3.58 -12.00
C GLY A 92 0.70 3.97 -11.91
N GLY A 93 0.05 3.63 -10.81
CA GLY A 93 -1.29 4.09 -10.45
C GLY A 93 -2.26 2.98 -10.07
N MET A 94 -1.83 1.71 -10.11
CA MET A 94 -2.68 0.59 -9.72
C MET A 94 -2.37 0.14 -8.30
N MET A 95 -3.37 0.20 -7.42
CA MET A 95 -3.18 -0.11 -6.00
C MET A 95 -3.36 -1.61 -5.74
N PHE A 96 -2.26 -2.30 -5.48
CA PHE A 96 -2.24 -3.73 -5.17
C PHE A 96 -1.96 -3.98 -3.70
N GLN A 97 -2.85 -4.68 -2.99
CA GLN A 97 -2.55 -5.13 -1.63
C GLN A 97 -1.45 -6.20 -1.65
N LEU A 98 -0.43 -6.09 -0.77
CA LEU A 98 0.52 -7.19 -0.55
C LEU A 98 -0.14 -8.33 0.25
N VAL A 99 -0.02 -9.55 -0.27
CA VAL A 99 -0.45 -10.78 0.41
C VAL A 99 0.70 -11.78 0.40
N LEU A 100 1.11 -12.24 1.58
CA LEU A 100 2.01 -13.39 1.69
C LEU A 100 1.17 -14.66 1.78
N SER A 101 1.66 -15.76 1.21
CA SER A 101 1.17 -17.09 1.59
C SER A 101 1.43 -17.32 3.08
N GLU A 102 0.65 -18.18 3.71
CA GLU A 102 0.86 -18.49 5.12
C GLU A 102 2.27 -19.04 5.38
N LYS A 103 2.80 -19.85 4.45
CA LYS A 103 4.14 -20.42 4.56
C LYS A 103 5.23 -19.36 4.46
N LEU A 104 5.13 -18.43 3.50
CA LEU A 104 6.11 -17.35 3.34
C LEU A 104 6.03 -16.36 4.50
N ARG A 105 4.82 -16.00 4.95
CA ARG A 105 4.62 -15.15 6.13
C ARG A 105 5.30 -15.75 7.36
N ALA A 106 5.06 -17.03 7.64
CA ALA A 106 5.67 -17.73 8.76
C ALA A 106 7.20 -17.81 8.64
N HIS A 107 7.70 -18.09 7.43
CA HIS A 107 9.14 -18.08 7.16
C HIS A 107 9.77 -16.72 7.43
N LEU A 108 9.23 -15.63 6.87
CA LEU A 108 9.74 -14.29 7.08
C LEU A 108 9.64 -13.83 8.54
N ALA A 109 8.59 -14.21 9.27
CA ALA A 109 8.51 -13.96 10.70
C ALA A 109 9.66 -14.64 11.47
N SER A 110 10.01 -15.89 11.12
CA SER A 110 11.17 -16.56 11.74
C SER A 110 12.51 -15.95 11.32
N VAL A 111 12.62 -15.44 10.09
CA VAL A 111 13.82 -14.77 9.58
C VAL A 111 14.06 -13.45 10.32
N ALA A 112 13.01 -12.70 10.63
CA ALA A 112 13.08 -11.51 11.48
C ALA A 112 13.60 -11.82 12.90
N GLU A 113 13.41 -13.06 13.38
CA GLU A 113 13.96 -13.56 14.65
C GLU A 113 15.38 -14.14 14.50
N GLY A 114 15.96 -14.13 13.29
CA GLY A 114 17.32 -14.58 13.01
C GLY A 114 17.44 -16.07 12.64
N ALA A 115 16.34 -16.73 12.26
CA ALA A 115 16.36 -18.17 11.94
C ALA A 115 17.03 -18.51 10.59
N ALA A 116 17.12 -17.56 9.66
CA ALA A 116 17.67 -17.76 8.31
C ALA A 116 18.20 -16.45 7.70
N GLU A 117 18.69 -16.53 6.46
CA GLU A 117 19.18 -15.36 5.71
C GLU A 117 18.02 -14.37 5.42
N PRO A 118 18.18 -13.06 5.69
CA PRO A 118 17.17 -12.06 5.39
C PRO A 118 17.01 -11.84 3.87
N PRO A 119 15.82 -11.42 3.41
CA PRO A 119 15.64 -10.97 2.03
C PRO A 119 16.64 -9.90 1.62
N VAL A 120 17.14 -10.00 0.39
CA VAL A 120 18.03 -9.03 -0.21
C VAL A 120 17.21 -7.93 -0.88
N VAL A 121 17.54 -6.67 -0.59
CA VAL A 121 17.08 -5.50 -1.33
C VAL A 121 18.26 -4.98 -2.13
N PHE A 122 18.17 -5.05 -3.46
CA PHE A 122 19.24 -4.57 -4.33
C PHE A 122 19.33 -3.04 -4.33
N ASP A 123 20.48 -2.52 -4.73
CA ASP A 123 20.70 -1.07 -4.83
C ASP A 123 19.92 -0.41 -5.98
N SER A 124 19.94 0.92 -6.01
CA SER A 124 19.23 1.74 -7.00
C SER A 124 19.77 1.64 -8.42
N PHE A 125 20.87 0.93 -8.64
CA PHE A 125 21.38 0.64 -9.98
C PHE A 125 20.80 -0.64 -10.56
N LYS A 126 19.95 -1.38 -9.82
CA LYS A 126 19.29 -2.62 -10.27
C LYS A 126 17.77 -2.47 -10.46
N PRO A 127 17.28 -1.53 -11.30
CA PRO A 127 15.84 -1.31 -11.52
C PRO A 127 15.17 -2.40 -12.39
N ARG A 128 15.94 -3.40 -12.86
CA ARG A 128 15.42 -4.53 -13.65
C ARG A 128 16.04 -5.83 -13.15
N MET A 129 15.24 -6.89 -13.07
CA MET A 129 15.70 -8.19 -12.55
C MET A 129 16.90 -8.74 -13.33
N PHE A 130 16.97 -8.57 -14.66
CA PHE A 130 18.14 -9.03 -15.44
C PHE A 130 19.46 -8.37 -15.04
N MET A 131 19.43 -7.24 -14.32
CA MET A 131 20.61 -6.55 -13.83
C MET A 131 21.11 -7.12 -12.49
N THR A 132 20.32 -7.95 -11.79
CA THR A 132 20.73 -8.50 -10.49
C THR A 132 21.86 -9.51 -10.66
N PRO A 133 22.82 -9.59 -9.72
CA PRO A 133 23.89 -10.57 -9.79
C PRO A 133 23.33 -11.99 -9.78
N GLY A 134 23.84 -12.85 -10.66
CA GLY A 134 23.42 -14.25 -10.74
C GLY A 134 22.06 -14.47 -11.41
N TYR A 135 21.48 -13.45 -12.05
CA TYR A 135 20.24 -13.60 -12.80
C TYR A 135 20.37 -14.66 -13.90
N SER A 136 19.36 -15.53 -13.94
CA SER A 136 19.08 -16.48 -15.01
C SER A 136 17.60 -16.38 -15.39
N GLN A 137 17.31 -16.53 -16.69
CA GLN A 137 15.93 -16.54 -17.19
C GLN A 137 15.33 -17.95 -17.06
N ASP A 138 15.04 -18.34 -15.83
CA ASP A 138 14.39 -19.59 -15.47
C ASP A 138 13.28 -19.35 -14.45
N ALA A 139 12.55 -20.40 -14.08
CA ALA A 139 11.45 -20.28 -13.14
C ALA A 139 11.92 -20.29 -11.67
N ASP A 140 13.22 -20.31 -11.39
CA ASP A 140 13.72 -20.55 -10.03
C ASP A 140 13.59 -19.29 -9.16
N ALA A 141 13.37 -19.53 -7.86
CA ALA A 141 13.30 -18.52 -6.82
C ALA A 141 13.91 -19.08 -5.53
N ASP A 142 14.74 -18.28 -4.85
CA ASP A 142 15.48 -18.69 -3.65
C ASP A 142 14.82 -18.23 -2.35
N ASN A 143 13.76 -17.43 -2.42
CA ASN A 143 13.07 -16.77 -1.30
C ASN A 143 13.94 -15.78 -0.52
N VAL A 144 15.11 -15.41 -1.08
CA VAL A 144 16.05 -14.45 -0.51
C VAL A 144 16.20 -13.26 -1.44
N ARG A 145 16.57 -13.51 -2.69
CA ARG A 145 16.73 -12.52 -3.77
C ARG A 145 15.50 -12.45 -4.66
N VAL A 146 14.90 -13.61 -4.92
CA VAL A 146 13.77 -13.77 -5.83
C VAL A 146 12.67 -14.56 -5.15
N PHE A 147 11.45 -14.09 -5.30
CA PHE A 147 10.23 -14.71 -4.78
C PHE A 147 9.34 -15.16 -5.93
N HIS A 148 8.66 -16.29 -5.76
CA HIS A 148 7.48 -16.57 -6.56
C HIS A 148 6.31 -15.72 -6.10
N GLY A 149 5.51 -15.25 -7.04
CA GLY A 149 4.30 -14.54 -6.71
C GLY A 149 3.29 -14.49 -7.84
N ARG A 150 2.17 -13.82 -7.59
CA ARG A 150 1.10 -13.62 -8.55
C ARG A 150 0.55 -12.21 -8.47
N GLU A 151 0.29 -11.64 -9.64
CA GLU A 151 -0.61 -10.53 -9.80
C GLU A 151 -2.04 -11.08 -9.88
N ILE A 152 -2.90 -10.78 -8.90
CA ILE A 152 -4.26 -11.29 -8.82
C ILE A 152 -5.26 -10.13 -8.87
N ARG A 153 -6.27 -10.23 -9.74
CA ARG A 153 -7.32 -9.23 -9.95
C ARG A 153 -8.69 -9.77 -9.58
N GLN A 154 -9.65 -8.86 -9.42
CA GLN A 154 -11.04 -9.13 -8.99
C GLN A 154 -11.18 -9.72 -7.58
N VAL A 155 -10.29 -9.34 -6.67
CA VAL A 155 -10.35 -9.71 -5.26
C VAL A 155 -11.29 -8.76 -4.51
N PRO A 156 -12.50 -9.17 -4.08
CA PRO A 156 -13.55 -8.25 -3.64
C PRO A 156 -13.23 -7.51 -2.32
N HIS A 157 -12.26 -8.01 -1.56
CA HIS A 157 -11.91 -7.49 -0.24
C HIS A 157 -10.45 -7.00 -0.18
N ALA A 158 -9.79 -6.82 -1.34
CA ALA A 158 -8.45 -6.26 -1.38
C ALA A 158 -8.46 -4.77 -1.02
N SER A 159 -7.44 -4.36 -0.27
CA SER A 159 -7.17 -2.96 0.07
C SER A 159 -6.64 -2.20 -1.17
N GLY A 160 -6.71 -0.87 -1.15
CA GLY A 160 -6.35 -0.03 -2.30
C GLY A 160 -7.50 0.24 -3.29
N GLY A 161 -8.66 -0.40 -3.12
CA GLY A 161 -9.91 -0.03 -3.81
C GLY A 161 -10.05 -0.52 -5.26
N MET A 162 -9.05 -1.22 -5.81
CA MET A 162 -9.08 -1.72 -7.19
C MET A 162 -9.35 -3.23 -7.30
N GLY A 163 -9.42 -3.94 -6.17
CA GLY A 163 -9.61 -5.39 -6.16
C GLY A 163 -8.38 -6.15 -6.64
N PHE A 164 -7.19 -5.63 -6.36
CA PHE A 164 -5.91 -6.11 -6.85
C PHE A 164 -5.00 -6.55 -5.70
N VAL A 165 -4.29 -7.66 -5.90
CA VAL A 165 -3.39 -8.29 -4.92
C VAL A 165 -2.08 -8.68 -5.57
N LEU A 166 -0.96 -8.36 -4.93
CA LEU A 166 0.33 -8.97 -5.19
C LEU A 166 0.53 -10.07 -4.15
N GLN A 167 0.37 -11.32 -4.57
CA GLN A 167 0.65 -12.47 -3.73
C GLN A 167 2.13 -12.83 -3.85
N LEU A 168 2.86 -13.03 -2.75
CA LEU A 168 4.16 -13.70 -2.73
C LEU A 168 4.03 -15.05 -2.01
N SER A 169 4.78 -16.05 -2.44
CA SER A 169 4.77 -17.41 -1.88
C SER A 169 6.16 -18.01 -1.79
N MET A 170 6.34 -18.99 -0.91
CA MET A 170 7.56 -19.79 -0.87
C MET A 170 7.67 -20.62 -2.16
N ALA A 171 8.87 -20.67 -2.73
CA ALA A 171 9.13 -21.43 -3.95
C ALA A 171 8.94 -22.94 -3.77
N GLU A 172 9.20 -23.46 -2.56
CA GLU A 172 9.15 -24.89 -2.28
C GLU A 172 8.11 -25.26 -1.23
N GLY A 173 7.30 -26.28 -1.55
CA GLY A 173 6.37 -26.93 -0.64
C GLY A 173 5.31 -25.99 -0.05
N ASP A 174 4.98 -24.92 -0.75
CA ASP A 174 3.93 -23.98 -0.38
C ASP A 174 2.61 -24.41 -1.02
N PRO A 175 1.55 -24.70 -0.23
CA PRO A 175 0.24 -25.03 -0.77
C PRO A 175 -0.40 -23.91 -1.60
N GLU A 176 0.07 -22.66 -1.43
CA GLU A 176 -0.32 -21.50 -2.21
C GLU A 176 0.75 -21.08 -3.23
N GLY A 177 1.82 -21.86 -3.36
CA GLY A 177 2.97 -21.60 -4.25
C GLY A 177 2.65 -21.79 -5.73
N TRP A 178 3.63 -21.54 -6.59
CA TRP A 178 3.51 -21.83 -8.02
C TRP A 178 3.25 -23.32 -8.28
N THR A 179 2.36 -23.58 -9.22
CA THR A 179 2.02 -24.92 -9.68
C THR A 179 3.08 -25.44 -10.66
N PRO A 180 3.20 -26.76 -10.86
CA PRO A 180 4.05 -27.31 -11.91
C PRO A 180 3.73 -26.75 -13.30
N GLU A 181 2.46 -26.45 -13.57
CA GLU A 181 2.00 -25.84 -14.81
C GLU A 181 2.50 -24.39 -14.96
N GLU A 182 2.49 -23.60 -13.88
CA GLU A 182 3.05 -22.24 -13.90
C GLU A 182 4.57 -22.26 -14.10
N ILE A 183 5.28 -23.18 -13.45
CA ILE A 183 6.73 -23.38 -13.64
C ILE A 183 7.04 -23.75 -15.09
N LYS A 184 6.27 -24.68 -15.67
CA LYS A 184 6.46 -25.16 -17.05
C LYS A 184 6.15 -24.08 -18.09
N GLU A 185 5.14 -23.25 -17.84
CA GLU A 185 4.71 -22.16 -18.72
C GLU A 185 5.44 -20.85 -18.45
N TYR A 186 6.46 -20.84 -17.59
CA TYR A 186 7.27 -19.67 -17.31
C TYR A 186 7.87 -19.09 -18.60
N ASP A 187 7.68 -17.79 -18.81
CA ASP A 187 8.06 -17.07 -20.03
C ASP A 187 8.94 -15.84 -19.73
N GLY A 188 9.44 -15.69 -18.50
CA GLY A 188 10.22 -14.53 -18.06
C GLY A 188 9.62 -13.19 -18.48
N TRP A 189 10.23 -12.55 -19.47
CA TRP A 189 9.86 -11.23 -20.04
C TRP A 189 8.70 -11.26 -21.05
N GLY A 190 8.04 -12.40 -21.22
CA GLY A 190 6.89 -12.54 -22.11
C GLY A 190 5.83 -11.47 -21.85
N HIS A 191 5.30 -10.87 -22.90
CA HIS A 191 4.24 -9.86 -22.77
C HIS A 191 2.96 -10.51 -22.24
N ASP A 192 2.27 -9.86 -21.29
CA ASP A 192 1.06 -10.37 -20.62
C ASP A 192 -0.02 -10.91 -21.57
N SER A 193 -0.15 -10.33 -22.76
CA SER A 193 -1.13 -10.78 -23.77
C SER A 193 -0.83 -12.16 -24.37
N GLY A 194 0.42 -12.61 -24.29
CA GLY A 194 0.86 -13.93 -24.74
C GLY A 194 0.82 -14.97 -23.64
N ARG A 195 0.56 -14.56 -22.39
CA ARG A 195 0.66 -15.41 -21.21
C ARG A 195 -0.70 -15.92 -20.77
N THR A 196 -0.67 -17.06 -20.11
CA THR A 196 -1.86 -17.73 -19.61
C THR A 196 -2.33 -17.11 -18.29
N TRP A 197 -3.35 -16.27 -18.37
CA TRP A 197 -4.09 -15.79 -17.19
C TRP A 197 -4.91 -16.93 -16.60
N ARG A 198 -4.65 -17.27 -15.34
CA ARG A 198 -5.32 -18.36 -14.63
C ARG A 198 -6.46 -17.82 -13.80
N THR A 199 -7.59 -18.52 -13.80
CA THR A 199 -8.73 -18.23 -12.93
C THR A 199 -8.59 -18.98 -11.60
N ALA A 200 -9.36 -18.57 -10.59
CA ALA A 200 -9.48 -19.29 -9.32
C ALA A 200 -9.89 -20.77 -9.51
N ASP A 201 -10.74 -21.07 -10.51
CA ASP A 201 -11.08 -22.45 -10.86
C ASP A 201 -9.88 -23.24 -11.36
N ARG A 202 -9.07 -22.64 -12.26
CA ARG A 202 -7.89 -23.30 -12.80
C ARG A 202 -6.84 -23.55 -11.72
N TRP A 203 -6.54 -22.56 -10.89
CA TRP A 203 -5.62 -22.74 -9.75
C TRP A 203 -6.10 -23.83 -8.78
N ALA A 204 -7.40 -23.90 -8.49
CA ALA A 204 -7.94 -24.97 -7.66
C ALA A 204 -7.77 -26.35 -8.31
N GLN A 205 -7.93 -26.47 -9.63
CA GLN A 205 -7.69 -27.71 -10.38
C GLN A 205 -6.20 -28.10 -10.40
N GLU A 206 -5.30 -27.11 -10.49
CA GLU A 206 -3.85 -27.28 -10.42
C GLU A 206 -3.35 -27.52 -8.97
N GLY A 207 -4.25 -27.53 -7.99
CA GLY A 207 -3.95 -27.93 -6.61
C GLY A 207 -3.61 -26.80 -5.63
N VAL A 208 -3.76 -25.53 -6.05
CA VAL A 208 -3.56 -24.37 -5.16
C VAL A 208 -4.66 -24.35 -4.09
N GLN A 209 -4.25 -24.39 -2.82
CA GLN A 209 -5.19 -24.50 -1.70
C GLN A 209 -5.84 -23.14 -1.37
N GLY A 210 -7.14 -23.17 -1.07
CA GLY A 210 -7.84 -22.01 -0.50
C GLY A 210 -8.04 -20.82 -1.43
N VAL A 211 -7.64 -20.91 -2.71
CA VAL A 211 -7.63 -19.77 -3.66
C VAL A 211 -8.96 -19.02 -3.73
N LYS A 212 -10.10 -19.71 -3.83
CA LYS A 212 -11.43 -19.10 -3.89
C LYS A 212 -11.85 -18.46 -2.57
N ALA A 213 -11.54 -19.11 -1.45
CA ALA A 213 -11.84 -18.57 -0.13
C ALA A 213 -11.01 -17.30 0.14
N LYS A 214 -9.74 -17.30 -0.30
CA LYS A 214 -8.79 -16.22 -0.06
C LYS A 214 -8.93 -15.06 -1.04
N PHE A 215 -9.22 -15.31 -2.32
CA PHE A 215 -9.23 -14.26 -3.35
C PHE A 215 -10.60 -14.05 -4.01
N GLY A 216 -11.55 -14.96 -3.82
CA GLY A 216 -12.88 -14.92 -4.41
C GLY A 216 -13.01 -15.72 -5.70
N ASP A 217 -14.25 -16.09 -6.04
CA ASP A 217 -14.55 -17.02 -7.14
C ASP A 217 -14.19 -16.48 -8.53
N ARG A 218 -14.19 -15.14 -8.69
CA ARG A 218 -13.86 -14.47 -9.95
C ARG A 218 -12.41 -14.03 -10.04
N ALA A 219 -11.59 -14.36 -9.03
CA ALA A 219 -10.20 -13.98 -9.06
C ALA A 219 -9.50 -14.63 -10.25
N PHE A 220 -8.60 -13.87 -10.87
CA PHE A 220 -7.75 -14.36 -11.94
C PHE A 220 -6.43 -13.60 -11.92
N GLY A 221 -5.39 -14.16 -12.52
CA GLY A 221 -4.07 -13.53 -12.44
C GLY A 221 -2.99 -14.19 -13.27
N LEU A 222 -1.81 -13.58 -13.18
CA LEU A 222 -0.56 -14.05 -13.76
C LEU A 222 0.46 -14.31 -12.65
N HIS A 223 1.34 -15.26 -12.89
CA HIS A 223 2.46 -15.54 -12.01
C HIS A 223 3.66 -14.68 -12.41
N HIS A 224 4.42 -14.12 -11.48
CA HIS A 224 5.67 -13.40 -11.78
C HIS A 224 6.74 -13.75 -10.76
N ARG A 225 8.00 -13.77 -11.19
CA ARG A 225 9.10 -13.69 -10.23
C ARG A 225 9.16 -12.25 -9.74
N PHE A 226 9.38 -12.09 -8.44
CA PHE A 226 9.47 -10.79 -7.80
C PHE A 226 10.82 -10.61 -7.11
N TYR A 227 11.31 -9.38 -7.08
CA TYR A 227 12.51 -9.01 -6.35
C TYR A 227 12.34 -7.64 -5.70
N LEU A 228 13.24 -7.31 -4.77
CA LEU A 228 13.23 -6.03 -4.06
C LEU A 228 14.43 -5.18 -4.45
N HIS A 229 14.23 -3.89 -4.65
CA HIS A 229 15.34 -2.94 -4.78
C HIS A 229 14.99 -1.59 -4.17
N PHE A 230 16.01 -0.79 -3.87
CA PHE A 230 15.83 0.61 -3.54
C PHE A 230 15.83 1.48 -4.79
N ASP A 231 15.23 2.65 -4.73
CA ASP A 231 15.52 3.73 -5.67
C ASP A 231 16.48 4.77 -5.05
N PHE A 232 16.81 5.80 -5.84
CA PHE A 232 17.67 6.92 -5.38
C PHE A 232 17.04 7.76 -4.27
N LEU A 233 15.76 7.57 -3.96
CA LEU A 233 15.04 8.24 -2.88
C LEU A 233 14.84 7.33 -1.66
N ASN A 234 15.53 6.19 -1.61
CA ASN A 234 15.45 5.20 -0.53
C ASN A 234 14.05 4.57 -0.36
N ARG A 235 13.19 4.62 -1.39
CA ARG A 235 11.94 3.84 -1.41
C ARG A 235 12.29 2.40 -1.76
N MET A 236 11.71 1.46 -1.02
CA MET A 236 11.80 0.04 -1.36
C MET A 236 10.70 -0.30 -2.36
N TRP A 237 11.10 -0.87 -3.47
CA TRP A 237 10.23 -1.32 -4.55
C TRP A 237 10.11 -2.83 -4.50
N LEU A 238 8.87 -3.32 -4.72
CA LEU A 238 8.62 -4.68 -5.15
C LEU A 238 8.45 -4.62 -6.67
N SER A 239 9.22 -5.42 -7.39
CA SER A 239 9.25 -5.39 -8.84
C SER A 239 9.02 -6.79 -9.38
N ALA A 240 8.03 -6.92 -10.27
CA ALA A 240 7.85 -8.11 -11.09
C ALA A 240 8.96 -8.17 -12.16
N GLU A 241 9.27 -9.38 -12.60
CA GLU A 241 10.31 -9.61 -13.59
C GLU A 241 10.06 -8.83 -14.89
N ASP A 242 8.84 -8.74 -15.39
CA ASP A 242 8.48 -7.99 -16.62
C ASP A 242 8.70 -6.46 -16.53
N GLY A 243 9.09 -5.95 -15.36
CA GLY A 243 9.40 -4.54 -15.13
C GLY A 243 8.22 -3.70 -14.62
N CYS A 244 7.06 -4.30 -14.38
CA CYS A 244 6.04 -3.69 -13.54
C CYS A 244 6.51 -3.69 -12.09
N GLU A 245 6.39 -2.55 -11.42
CA GLU A 245 6.91 -2.37 -10.07
C GLU A 245 6.11 -1.34 -9.30
N GLY A 246 6.23 -1.38 -7.98
CA GLY A 246 5.60 -0.42 -7.09
C GLY A 246 6.30 -0.32 -5.75
N HIS A 247 6.00 0.75 -5.04
CA HIS A 247 6.39 0.92 -3.64
C HIS A 247 5.13 1.05 -2.77
N PRO A 248 5.21 0.75 -1.47
CA PRO A 248 4.10 0.99 -0.56
C PRO A 248 3.62 2.44 -0.65
N ALA A 249 2.31 2.64 -0.69
CA ALA A 249 1.71 3.96 -0.75
C ALA A 249 0.45 4.04 0.14
N SER A 250 0.30 5.17 0.83
CA SER A 250 -0.94 5.47 1.56
C SER A 250 -2.04 5.83 0.57
N PHE A 251 -3.23 5.26 0.75
CA PHE A 251 -4.42 5.48 -0.06
C PHE A 251 -5.55 6.12 0.75
#